data_AF-A0A1H8M468-F1
#
_entry.id   AF-A0A1H8M468-F1
#
_cell.length_a   1.000
_cell.length_b   1.000
_cell.length_c   1.000
_cell.angle_alpha   90.00
_cell.angle_beta   90.00
_cell.angle_gamma   90.00
#
_symmetry.space_group_name_H-M   'P 1'
#
loop_
_entity.id
_entity.type
_entity.pdbx_description
1 polymer ?
#
loop_
_entity_poly.entity_id
_entity_poly.type
_entity_poly.pdbx_seq_one_letter_code
_entity_poly.pdbx_strand_id
1 'polypeptide(L)' 'MTTEAFGKHMVWTEHPATKLQIGIGYSSLKEAQHESVKLEQAGYKILKITPTTLPIPNDRV' A
#
# COMPACT_ATOMS: atom_id res chain seq x y z
N MET A 1 2.59 25.14 -1.16
CA MET A 1 2.79 24.06 -2.14
C MET A 1 2.74 22.76 -1.40
N THR A 2 1.54 22.19 -1.27
CA THR A 2 1.38 20.81 -0.77
C THR A 2 1.83 19.92 -1.91
N THR A 3 2.99 19.29 -1.77
CA THR A 3 3.40 18.18 -2.64
C THR A 3 2.42 17.06 -2.35
N GLU A 4 1.23 17.11 -2.97
CA GLU A 4 0.33 15.98 -3.03
C GLU A 4 1.13 14.88 -3.72
N ALA A 5 1.67 13.96 -2.94
CA ALA A 5 2.28 12.76 -3.45
C ALA A 5 1.16 11.96 -4.13
N PHE A 6 0.88 12.29 -5.40
CA PHE A 6 0.18 11.44 -6.36
C PHE A 6 1.07 10.22 -6.63
N GLY A 7 1.25 9.42 -5.60
CA GLY A 7 2.04 8.22 -5.58
C GLY A 7 1.15 7.07 -5.21
N LYS A 8 1.38 5.91 -5.82
CA LYS A 8 0.74 4.68 -5.39
C LYS A 8 1.04 4.48 -3.89
N HIS A 9 0.13 3.90 -3.12
CA HIS A 9 0.32 3.61 -1.71
C HIS A 9 0.39 2.12 -1.50
N MET A 10 1.42 1.62 -0.83
CA MET A 10 1.54 0.20 -0.52
C MET A 10 1.14 -0.07 0.92
N VAL A 11 0.18 -0.98 1.09
CA VAL A 11 -0.20 -1.54 2.38
C VAL A 11 0.60 -2.81 2.58
N TRP A 12 1.46 -2.81 3.58
CA TRP A 12 2.15 -4.01 4.04
C TRP A 12 1.28 -4.73 5.04
N THR A 13 0.94 -5.98 4.75
CA THR A 13 0.12 -6.84 5.61
C THR A 13 0.85 -8.13 5.92
N GLU A 14 0.51 -8.75 7.05
CA GLU A 14 0.93 -10.09 7.41
C GLU A 14 -0.29 -11.02 7.38
N HIS A 15 -0.16 -12.14 6.67
CA HIS A 15 -1.20 -13.15 6.60
C HIS A 15 -1.37 -13.86 7.96
N PRO A 16 -2.60 -14.04 8.48
CA PRO A 16 -2.83 -14.58 9.82
C PRO A 16 -2.29 -15.98 10.01
N ALA A 17 -2.53 -16.86 9.03
CA ALA A 17 -2.15 -18.27 9.08
C ALA A 17 -0.68 -18.55 8.71
N THR A 18 -0.18 -17.95 7.63
CA THR A 18 1.14 -18.26 7.08
C THR A 18 2.24 -17.33 7.57
N LYS A 19 1.89 -16.24 8.27
CA LYS A 19 2.84 -15.18 8.71
C LYS A 19 3.64 -14.54 7.56
N LEU A 20 3.18 -14.71 6.33
CA LEU A 20 3.81 -14.11 5.17
C LEU A 20 3.49 -12.63 5.11
N GLN A 21 4.52 -11.82 4.87
CA GLN A 21 4.37 -10.38 4.64
C GLN A 21 4.09 -10.13 3.16
N ILE A 22 3.00 -9.44 2.87
CA ILE A 22 2.53 -9.13 1.51
C ILE A 22 2.39 -7.61 1.40
N GLY A 23 2.97 -7.04 0.34
CA GLY A 23 2.78 -5.63 -0.01
C GLY A 23 1.72 -5.49 -1.09
N ILE A 24 0.62 -4.80 -0.80
CA ILE A 24 -0.46 -4.53 -1.77
C ILE A 24 -0.40 -3.07 -2.18
N GLY A 25 -0.17 -2.80 -3.46
CA GLY A 25 -0.12 -1.46 -4.02
C GLY A 25 -1.50 -0.94 -4.43
N TYR A 26 -1.81 0.29 -4.03
CA TYR A 26 -3.04 1.03 -4.32
C TYR A 26 -2.70 2.35 -5.00
N SER A 27 -3.66 2.96 -5.69
CA SER A 27 -3.40 4.22 -6.41
C SER A 27 -3.42 5.45 -5.48
N SER A 28 -4.08 5.36 -4.33
CA SER A 28 -4.36 6.49 -3.43
C SER A 28 -4.20 6.09 -1.95
N LEU A 29 -3.88 7.06 -1.07
CA LEU A 29 -3.85 6.82 0.38
C LEU A 29 -5.22 6.40 0.90
N LYS A 30 -6.29 7.05 0.43
CA LYS A 30 -7.66 6.77 0.84
C LYS A 30 -8.09 5.35 0.46
N GLU A 31 -7.70 4.86 -0.72
CA GLU A 31 -7.95 3.48 -1.13
C GLU A 31 -7.16 2.50 -0.28
N ALA A 32 -5.87 2.76 -0.05
CA ALA A 32 -5.04 1.94 0.81
C ALA A 32 -5.60 1.81 2.24
N GLN A 33 -6.09 2.90 2.83
CA GLN A 33 -6.72 2.89 4.15
C GLN A 33 -8.05 2.14 4.16
N HIS A 34 -8.88 2.33 3.14
CA HIS A 34 -10.17 1.62 3.07
C HIS A 34 -9.95 0.10 2.90
N GLU A 35 -8.97 -0.30 2.10
CA GLU A 35 -8.65 -1.71 1.88
C GLU A 35 -7.89 -2.32 3.07
N SER A 36 -7.07 -1.56 3.79
CA SER A 36 -6.42 -2.04 5.01
C SER A 36 -7.45 -2.46 6.06
N VAL A 37 -8.54 -1.70 6.21
CA VAL A 37 -9.64 -2.06 7.13
C VAL A 37 -10.31 -3.38 6.73
N LYS A 38 -10.53 -3.63 5.43
CA LYS A 38 -11.09 -4.90 4.96
C LYS A 38 -10.13 -6.06 5.21
N LEU A 39 -8.84 -5.84 5.02
CA LEU A 39 -7.80 -6.82 5.30
C LEU A 39 -7.75 -7.16 6.79
N GLU A 40 -7.86 -6.18 7.69
CA GLU A 40 -7.99 -6.42 9.14
C GLU A 40 -9.22 -7.24 9.49
N GLN A 41 -10.37 -6.93 8.88
CA GLN A 41 -11.60 -7.70 9.07
C GLN A 41 -11.47 -9.15 8.56
N ALA A 42 -10.67 -9.37 7.52
CA ALA A 42 -10.33 -10.70 7.01
C ALA A 42 -9.25 -11.42 7.86
N GLY A 43 -8.75 -10.80 8.92
CA GLY A 43 -7.75 -11.36 9.84
C GLY A 43 -6.30 -11.07 9.46
N TYR A 44 -6.04 -10.27 8.43
CA TYR A 44 -4.68 -9.82 8.11
C TYR A 44 -4.22 -8.76 9.09
N LYS A 45 -2.96 -8.84 9.51
CA LYS A 45 -2.37 -7.81 10.37
C LYS A 45 -1.73 -6.74 9.50
N ILE A 46 -2.21 -5.51 9.59
CA ILE A 46 -1.59 -4.38 8.87
C ILE A 46 -0.31 -3.98 9.60
N LEU A 47 0.79 -3.95 8.86
CA LEU A 47 2.10 -3.57 9.39
C LEU A 47 2.34 -2.07 9.20
N LYS A 48 2.13 -1.57 7.98
CA LYS A 48 2.32 -0.16 7.64
C LYS A 48 1.69 0.17 6.29
N ILE A 49 1.30 1.44 6.11
CA ILE A 49 0.95 2.00 4.81
C ILE A 49 2.04 2.98 4.43
N THR A 50 2.73 2.72 3.33
CA THR A 50 3.83 3.55 2.85
C THR A 50 3.50 4.14 1.48
N PRO A 51 3.70 5.45 1.27
CA PRO A 51 3.64 6.01 -0.08
C PRO A 51 4.75 5.35 -0.91
N THR A 52 4.37 4.72 -2.01
CA THR A 52 5.28 4.19 -3.02
C THR A 52 5.33 5.14 -4.19
N THR A 53 6.47 5.80 -4.32
CA THR A 53 6.90 6.25 -5.64
C THR A 53 7.24 4.97 -6.40
N LEU A 54 6.37 4.53 -7.32
CA LEU A 54 6.90 3.72 -8.42
C LEU A 54 8.08 4.51 -8.98
N PRO A 55 9.24 3.89 -9.23
CA PRO A 55 10.26 4.57 -10.00
C PRO A 55 9.57 5.07 -11.26
N ILE A 56 9.68 6.38 -11.50
CA ILE A 56 9.24 7.04 -12.71
C ILE A 56 9.61 6.09 -13.86
N PRO A 57 8.69 5.72 -14.77
CA PRO A 57 9.10 4.95 -15.93
C PRO A 57 10.27 5.72 -16.52
N ASN A 58 11.42 5.06 -16.57
CA ASN A 58 12.61 5.63 -17.17
C ASN A 58 12.34 5.63 -18.68
N ASP A 59 11.47 6.54 -19.13
CA ASP A 59 11.39 7.01 -20.50
C ASP A 59 12.69 7.79 -20.73
N ARG A 60 13.77 7.02 -20.87
CA ARG A 60 14.95 7.46 -21.61
C ARG A 60 14.53 7.46 -23.07
N VAL A 61 13.97 8.58 -23.50
CA VAL A 61 13.89 9.00 -24.91
C VAL A 61 14.86 10.16 -25.11
#